data_AF-A0A6P3Q9F1-F1
#
_entry.id   AF-A0A6P3Q9F1-F1
#
_cell.length_a   1.000
_cell.length_b   1.000
_cell.length_c   1.000
_cell.angle_alpha   90.00
_cell.angle_beta   90.00
_cell.angle_gamma   90.00
#
_symmetry.space_group_name_H-M   'P 1'
#
loop_
_entity.id
_entity.type
_entity.pdbx_description
1 polymer ?
#
loop_
_entity_poly.entity_id
_entity_poly.type
_entity_poly.pdbx_seq_one_letter_code
_entity_poly.pdbx_strand_id
1 'polypeptide(L)'
;MAAPAVKSVRGWPGLALGLQSALRRLPGLTQVRWSRYGPEYRDPQIDKEYYRKPLAELTEEEKFDRELRKTQLIKAAPAMKTSSVFEDPLISKFTNMMMKGGNKVLARSLMTQTLEAVKRKQFEKYHAASAEERETIERNPYTIFHQALKNCEPVIGLVPILKGGHFYQVPVPLADRRRRFLAMKWMITECREKKHRRMLMPEKLSHELLQAFHNQGPVIKKKHDMHKMAEANRALAHYRWW
;
A
#
# COMPACT_ATOMS: atom_id res chain seq x y z
N MET A 1 -20.91 9.00 -58.58
CA MET A 1 -21.20 10.25 -59.32
C MET A 1 -22.04 11.11 -58.39
N ALA A 2 -21.76 12.34 -57.99
CA ALA A 2 -20.65 13.26 -58.12
C ALA A 2 -20.83 14.29 -56.97
N ALA A 3 -19.75 14.72 -56.32
CA ALA A 3 -19.71 16.07 -55.72
C ALA A 3 -19.46 17.06 -56.86
N PRO A 4 -20.01 18.30 -56.86
CA PRO A 4 -19.33 19.45 -56.22
C PRO A 4 -20.38 20.49 -55.69
N ALA A 5 -20.11 21.66 -55.11
CA ALA A 5 -19.09 22.65 -55.43
C ALA A 5 -18.86 23.66 -54.29
N VAL A 6 -17.57 23.95 -54.18
CA VAL A 6 -16.91 25.13 -53.63
C VAL A 6 -17.54 26.46 -54.06
N LYS A 7 -17.65 27.41 -53.13
CA LYS A 7 -17.54 28.84 -53.44
C LYS A 7 -16.34 29.43 -52.70
N SER A 8 -15.40 29.92 -53.50
CA SER A 8 -14.24 30.70 -53.10
C SER A 8 -14.50 32.17 -53.41
N VAL A 9 -14.09 33.09 -52.52
CA VAL A 9 -13.68 34.48 -52.82
C VAL A 9 -12.71 34.86 -51.67
N ARG A 10 -11.39 34.88 -51.89
CA ARG A 10 -10.49 36.05 -52.16
C ARG A 10 -10.76 37.23 -51.19
N GLY A 11 -9.80 37.83 -50.49
CA GLY A 11 -8.34 37.76 -50.54
C GLY A 11 -7.72 38.57 -49.38
N TRP A 12 -6.42 38.33 -49.21
CA TRP A 12 -5.40 38.96 -48.35
C TRP A 12 -5.28 40.50 -48.49
N PRO A 13 -4.56 41.26 -47.63
CA PRO A 13 -3.24 40.88 -47.07
C PRO A 13 -2.80 41.46 -45.69
N GLY A 14 -1.72 40.87 -45.16
CA GLY A 14 -0.60 41.68 -44.64
C GLY A 14 -0.29 41.63 -43.14
N LEU A 15 1.00 41.39 -42.87
CA LEU A 15 1.76 41.64 -41.64
C LEU A 15 1.71 40.61 -40.50
N ALA A 16 2.65 39.66 -40.62
CA ALA A 16 3.73 39.41 -39.66
C ALA A 16 3.50 39.84 -38.20
N LEU A 17 3.56 38.86 -37.29
CA LEU A 17 4.43 38.91 -36.10
C LEU A 17 4.54 37.50 -35.54
N GLY A 18 5.74 36.92 -35.69
CA GLY A 18 6.10 35.67 -35.04
C GLY A 18 6.17 35.87 -33.54
N LEU A 19 5.40 35.06 -32.82
CA LEU A 19 5.71 34.66 -31.46
C LEU A 19 5.43 33.17 -31.36
N GLN A 20 6.37 32.38 -31.90
CA GLN A 20 6.55 31.02 -31.41
C GLN A 20 6.93 31.17 -29.94
N SER A 21 5.96 30.93 -29.05
CA SER A 21 6.20 30.73 -27.64
C SER A 21 7.08 29.49 -27.51
N ALA A 22 8.39 29.73 -27.52
CA ALA A 22 9.38 28.77 -27.09
C ALA A 22 9.08 28.49 -25.62
N LEU A 23 8.23 27.48 -25.38
CA LEU A 23 8.23 26.71 -24.15
C LEU A 23 9.68 26.24 -23.98
N ARG A 24 10.47 27.05 -23.27
CA ARG A 24 11.72 26.62 -22.67
C ARG A 24 11.34 25.40 -21.84
N ARG A 25 11.56 24.23 -22.42
CA ARG A 25 11.67 22.98 -21.68
C ARG A 25 12.85 23.21 -20.76
N LEU A 26 12.59 23.76 -19.57
CA LEU A 26 13.50 23.61 -18.45
C LEU A 26 13.85 22.12 -18.45
N PRO A 27 15.14 21.75 -18.48
CA PRO A 27 15.52 20.35 -18.37
C PRO A 27 14.90 19.88 -17.07
N GLY A 28 13.79 19.15 -17.19
CA GLY A 28 13.14 18.55 -16.04
C GLY A 28 14.22 17.75 -15.36
N LEU A 29 14.44 18.02 -14.06
CA LEU A 29 15.24 17.19 -13.18
C LEU A 29 14.94 15.73 -13.54
N THR A 30 15.85 15.12 -14.31
CA THR A 30 15.72 13.74 -14.70
C THR A 30 15.82 13.00 -13.39
N GLN A 31 14.70 12.44 -12.95
CA GLN A 31 14.65 11.68 -11.71
C GLN A 31 15.66 10.55 -11.87
N VAL A 32 16.81 10.69 -11.21
CA VAL A 32 17.95 9.79 -11.36
C VAL A 32 17.45 8.41 -10.98
N ARG A 33 17.26 7.54 -11.98
CA ARG A 33 16.79 6.15 -11.83
C ARG A 33 17.83 5.23 -11.19
N TRP A 34 18.95 5.78 -10.72
CA TRP A 34 20.09 5.04 -10.20
C TRP A 34 20.20 5.27 -8.69
N SER A 35 20.45 4.21 -7.93
CA SER A 35 20.78 4.34 -6.51
C SER A 35 22.11 5.09 -6.37
N ARG A 36 22.17 6.08 -5.47
CA ARG A 36 23.44 6.76 -5.14
C ARG A 36 24.41 5.84 -4.38
N TYR A 37 23.89 4.83 -3.69
CA TYR A 37 24.68 3.82 -3.03
C TYR A 37 25.14 2.75 -4.03
N GLY A 38 26.43 2.38 -3.95
CA GLY A 38 26.99 1.25 -4.68
C GLY A 38 26.50 -0.10 -4.14
N PRO A 39 26.78 -1.21 -4.86
CA PRO A 39 26.32 -2.55 -4.49
C PRO A 39 26.92 -3.07 -3.18
N GLU A 40 28.06 -2.53 -2.75
CA GLU A 40 28.76 -2.88 -1.52
C GLU A 40 28.01 -2.43 -0.25
N TYR A 41 27.17 -1.41 -0.38
CA TYR A 41 26.48 -0.81 0.76
C TYR A 41 25.40 -1.74 1.33
N ARG A 42 25.50 -2.03 2.62
CA ARG A 42 24.49 -2.79 3.36
C ARG A 42 23.44 -1.89 3.98
N ASP A 43 22.24 -2.43 4.16
CA ASP A 43 21.16 -1.71 4.81
C ASP A 43 21.43 -1.57 6.33
N PRO A 44 21.06 -0.43 6.95
CA PRO A 44 21.28 -0.19 8.36
C PRO A 44 20.36 -1.07 9.21
N GLN A 45 20.93 -1.72 10.22
CA GLN A 45 20.16 -2.43 11.25
C GLN A 45 19.74 -1.42 12.33
N ILE A 46 18.44 -1.15 12.39
CA ILE A 46 17.85 -0.10 13.26
C ILE A 46 17.38 -0.68 14.61
N ASP A 47 17.14 -1.99 14.65
CA ASP A 47 16.55 -2.64 15.81
C ASP A 47 17.54 -2.66 16.97
N LYS A 48 17.20 -1.98 18.07
CA LYS A 48 18.10 -1.81 19.24
C LYS A 48 18.38 -3.11 19.96
N GLU A 49 17.41 -4.01 20.00
CA GLU A 49 17.48 -5.32 20.65
C GLU A 49 18.58 -6.19 20.04
N TYR A 50 18.79 -6.09 18.71
CA TYR A 50 19.85 -6.81 18.02
C TYR A 50 21.22 -6.54 18.68
N TYR A 51 21.57 -5.28 18.93
CA TYR A 51 22.87 -4.92 19.51
C TYR A 51 22.97 -5.19 21.02
N ARG A 52 21.83 -5.27 21.71
CA ARG A 52 21.78 -5.55 23.15
C ARG A 52 21.95 -7.02 23.50
N LYS A 53 21.80 -7.94 22.53
CA LYS A 53 22.03 -9.38 22.74
C LYS A 53 23.45 -9.61 23.29
N PRO A 54 23.60 -10.29 24.46
CA PRO A 54 24.90 -10.58 25.05
C PRO A 54 25.68 -11.59 24.20
N LEU A 55 27.01 -11.55 24.27
CA LEU A 55 27.89 -12.41 23.46
C LEU A 55 27.68 -13.92 23.71
N ALA A 56 27.20 -14.28 24.90
CA ALA A 56 26.92 -15.67 25.28
C ALA A 56 25.73 -16.26 24.51
N GLU A 57 24.77 -15.43 24.10
CA GLU A 57 23.58 -15.86 23.35
C GLU A 57 23.82 -15.87 21.83
N LEU A 58 24.95 -15.35 21.37
CA LEU A 58 25.23 -15.25 19.93
C LEU A 58 25.73 -16.59 19.39
N THR A 59 25.13 -17.01 18.28
CA THR A 59 25.65 -18.09 17.45
C THR A 59 26.99 -17.67 16.82
N GLU A 60 27.81 -18.65 16.43
CA GLU A 60 29.09 -18.39 15.76
C GLU A 60 28.90 -17.60 14.46
N GLU A 61 27.83 -17.89 13.73
CA GLU A 61 27.42 -17.15 12.53
C GLU A 61 27.10 -15.68 12.83
N GLU A 62 26.30 -15.40 13.87
CA GLU A 62 25.96 -14.03 14.26
C GLU A 62 27.20 -13.25 14.74
N LYS A 63 28.17 -13.93 15.37
CA LYS A 63 29.46 -13.33 15.76
C LYS A 63 30.26 -12.94 14.52
N PHE A 64 30.41 -13.86 13.57
CA PHE A 64 31.09 -13.62 12.30
C PHE A 64 30.45 -12.47 11.50
N ASP A 65 29.13 -12.45 11.39
CA ASP A 65 28.40 -11.38 10.70
C ASP A 65 28.61 -10.01 11.36
N ARG A 66 28.66 -9.95 12.69
CA ARG A 66 28.95 -8.70 13.41
C ARG A 66 30.36 -8.21 13.14
N GLU A 67 31.34 -9.10 13.05
CA GLU A 67 32.71 -8.75 12.71
C GLU A 67 32.81 -8.23 11.27
N LEU A 68 32.18 -8.92 10.33
CA LEU A 68 32.08 -8.52 8.92
C LEU A 68 31.43 -7.13 8.78
N ARG A 69 30.38 -6.84 9.55
CA ARG A 69 29.67 -5.54 9.50
C ARG A 69 30.49 -4.36 10.03
N LYS A 70 31.59 -4.58 10.77
CA LYS A 70 32.47 -3.49 11.26
C LYS A 70 33.23 -2.81 10.11
N THR A 71 33.60 -3.57 9.07
CA THR A 71 34.38 -3.07 7.94
C THR A 71 33.50 -2.68 6.75
N GLN A 72 32.31 -3.27 6.63
CA GLN A 72 31.39 -2.99 5.53
C GLN A 72 30.82 -1.57 5.56
N LEU A 73 30.60 -1.00 4.38
CA LEU A 73 29.91 0.27 4.20
C LEU A 73 28.42 0.09 4.48
N ILE A 74 27.86 0.95 5.33
CA ILE A 74 26.43 0.92 5.73
C ILE A 74 25.74 2.17 5.19
N LYS A 75 24.52 2.01 4.64
CA LYS A 75 23.71 3.14 4.19
C LYS A 75 23.23 3.99 5.36
N ALA A 76 22.94 5.26 5.09
CA ALA A 76 22.31 6.13 6.08
C ALA A 76 20.92 5.60 6.46
N ALA A 77 20.56 5.71 7.74
CA ALA A 77 19.23 5.35 8.21
C ALA A 77 18.16 6.23 7.53
N PRO A 78 17.04 5.64 7.08
CA PRO A 78 15.97 6.43 6.48
C PRO A 78 15.26 7.26 7.55
N ALA A 79 14.96 8.52 7.25
CA ALA A 79 14.28 9.44 8.19
C ALA A 79 12.90 8.96 8.68
N MET A 80 12.29 8.00 7.97
CA MET A 80 10.97 7.46 8.30
C MET A 80 11.00 6.32 9.31
N LYS A 81 12.11 5.57 9.40
CA LYS A 81 12.25 4.42 10.29
C LYS A 81 13.22 4.73 11.41
N THR A 82 12.74 4.59 12.63
CA THR A 82 13.39 4.95 13.89
C THR A 82 13.41 3.72 14.80
N SER A 83 14.27 3.73 15.81
CA SER A 83 14.33 2.70 16.86
C SER A 83 13.29 2.90 17.98
N SER A 84 12.26 3.73 17.74
CA SER A 84 11.21 4.00 18.72
C SER A 84 10.31 2.77 18.87
N VAL A 85 9.94 2.46 20.11
CA VAL A 85 9.06 1.32 20.44
C VAL A 85 7.65 1.51 19.88
N PHE A 86 7.22 2.76 19.67
CA PHE A 86 5.89 3.07 19.13
C PHE A 86 5.81 2.96 17.60
N GLU A 87 6.95 2.76 16.92
CA GLU A 87 6.94 2.66 15.47
C GLU A 87 6.50 1.28 14.99
N ASP A 88 5.43 1.25 14.20
CA ASP A 88 4.96 0.06 13.53
C ASP A 88 5.26 0.13 12.00
N PRO A 89 6.04 -0.81 11.45
CA PRO A 89 6.37 -0.82 10.02
C PRO A 89 5.15 -1.01 9.12
N LEU A 90 4.09 -1.72 9.58
CA LEU A 90 2.87 -1.92 8.81
C LEU A 90 2.06 -0.63 8.72
N ILE A 91 1.91 0.11 9.83
CA ILE A 91 1.25 1.42 9.83
C ILE A 91 2.06 2.43 9.01
N SER A 92 3.40 2.41 9.13
CA SER A 92 4.28 3.25 8.33
C SER A 92 4.08 3.00 6.83
N LYS A 93 4.01 1.72 6.41
CA LYS A 93 3.75 1.33 5.02
C LYS A 93 2.36 1.71 4.55
N PHE A 94 1.32 1.49 5.35
CA PHE A 94 -0.05 1.90 5.03
C PHE A 94 -0.14 3.42 4.86
N THR A 95 0.47 4.18 5.76
CA THR A 95 0.54 5.65 5.69
C THR A 95 1.24 6.11 4.42
N ASN A 96 2.30 5.41 3.99
CA ASN A 96 2.97 5.67 2.70
C ASN A 96 2.05 5.41 1.51
N MET A 97 1.25 4.33 1.53
CA MET A 97 0.31 4.02 0.46
C MET A 97 -0.88 5.00 0.42
N MET A 98 -1.25 5.56 1.56
CA MET A 98 -2.32 6.56 1.67
C MET A 98 -1.86 7.96 1.22
N MET A 99 -0.56 8.25 1.21
CA MET A 99 0.02 9.52 0.81
C MET A 99 -0.24 9.83 -0.67
N LYS A 100 -0.45 11.12 -0.99
CA LYS A 100 -0.55 11.65 -2.36
C LYS A 100 0.38 12.86 -2.51
N GLY A 101 1.03 12.99 -3.66
CA GLY A 101 1.86 14.15 -3.99
C GLY A 101 3.01 14.43 -3.01
N GLY A 102 3.50 13.42 -2.29
CA GLY A 102 4.57 13.61 -1.28
C GLY A 102 4.13 14.25 0.03
N ASN A 103 2.83 14.57 0.23
CA ASN A 103 2.36 15.19 1.46
C ASN A 103 2.24 14.16 2.60
N LYS A 104 3.36 13.93 3.30
CA LYS A 104 3.45 12.96 4.39
C LYS A 104 2.78 13.44 5.67
N VAL A 105 2.81 14.74 5.94
CA VAL A 105 2.20 15.35 7.13
C VAL A 105 0.70 15.08 7.15
N LEU A 106 0.02 15.31 6.02
CA LEU A 106 -1.40 15.02 5.88
C LEU A 106 -1.71 13.52 5.98
N ALA A 107 -0.91 12.66 5.35
CA ALA A 107 -1.13 11.22 5.45
C ALA A 107 -0.98 10.71 6.89
N ARG A 108 0.00 11.24 7.64
CA ARG A 108 0.21 10.92 9.05
C ARG A 108 -0.95 11.45 9.91
N SER A 109 -1.40 12.68 9.71
CA SER A 109 -2.53 13.23 10.48
C SER A 109 -3.82 12.44 10.27
N LEU A 110 -4.13 12.05 9.03
CA LEU A 110 -5.28 11.19 8.72
C LEU A 110 -5.18 9.82 9.40
N MET A 111 -3.98 9.21 9.45
CA MET A 111 -3.76 7.94 10.13
C MET A 111 -3.97 8.09 11.64
N THR A 112 -3.41 9.14 12.26
CA THR A 112 -3.59 9.43 13.69
C THR A 112 -5.07 9.61 14.03
N GLN A 113 -5.79 10.44 13.25
CA GLN A 113 -7.24 10.65 13.41
C GLN A 113 -8.02 9.34 13.23
N THR A 114 -7.56 8.43 12.37
CA THR A 114 -8.25 7.14 12.18
C THR A 114 -8.08 6.23 13.39
N LEU A 115 -6.85 6.08 13.89
CA LEU A 115 -6.57 5.29 15.09
C LEU A 115 -7.32 5.85 16.30
N GLU A 116 -7.39 7.17 16.41
CA GLU A 116 -8.19 7.86 17.42
C GLU A 116 -9.68 7.57 17.27
N ALA A 117 -10.25 7.66 16.06
CA ALA A 117 -11.65 7.37 15.80
C ALA A 117 -12.01 5.91 16.10
N VAL A 118 -11.15 4.95 15.74
CA VAL A 118 -11.32 3.53 16.08
C VAL A 118 -11.33 3.36 17.60
N LYS A 119 -10.38 4.00 18.30
CA LYS A 119 -10.30 3.92 19.76
C LYS A 119 -11.55 4.51 20.42
N ARG A 120 -11.97 5.73 20.03
CA ARG A 120 -13.18 6.37 20.59
C ARG A 120 -14.43 5.51 20.41
N LYS A 121 -14.68 4.99 19.20
CA LYS A 121 -15.82 4.10 18.91
C LYS A 121 -15.80 2.82 19.73
N GLN A 122 -14.63 2.21 19.95
CA GLN A 122 -14.53 1.02 20.79
C GLN A 122 -14.78 1.31 22.27
N PHE A 123 -14.33 2.46 22.77
CA PHE A 123 -14.63 2.89 24.14
C PHE A 123 -16.12 3.22 24.31
N GLU A 124 -16.74 3.91 23.35
CA GLU A 124 -18.19 4.15 23.33
C GLU A 124 -18.97 2.82 23.38
N LYS A 125 -18.58 1.85 22.53
CA LYS A 125 -19.16 0.49 22.55
C LYS A 125 -18.95 -0.21 23.89
N TYR A 126 -17.76 -0.13 24.47
CA TYR A 126 -17.42 -0.75 25.75
C TYR A 126 -18.26 -0.18 26.91
N HIS A 127 -18.45 1.14 26.96
CA HIS A 127 -19.23 1.78 28.01
C HIS A 127 -20.73 1.49 27.89
N ALA A 128 -21.25 1.38 26.67
CA ALA A 128 -22.64 1.02 26.41
C ALA A 128 -22.95 -0.48 26.59
N ALA A 129 -21.92 -1.33 26.56
CA ALA A 129 -22.06 -2.79 26.62
C ALA A 129 -22.31 -3.34 28.04
N SER A 130 -22.92 -4.53 28.08
CA SER A 130 -23.13 -5.33 29.31
C SER A 130 -21.81 -5.88 29.86
N ALA A 131 -21.83 -6.42 31.09
CA ALA A 131 -20.62 -6.93 31.73
C ALA A 131 -19.93 -8.04 30.92
N GLU A 132 -20.69 -8.94 30.31
CA GLU A 132 -20.18 -10.07 29.51
C GLU A 132 -19.55 -9.59 28.19
N GLU A 133 -20.19 -8.64 27.52
CA GLU A 133 -19.71 -8.12 26.23
C GLU A 133 -18.43 -7.29 26.38
N ARG A 134 -18.23 -6.63 27.53
CA ARG A 134 -17.04 -5.83 27.83
C ARG A 134 -15.75 -6.63 27.74
N GLU A 135 -15.78 -7.89 28.16
CA GLU A 135 -14.60 -8.77 28.12
C GLU A 135 -14.20 -9.14 26.68
N THR A 136 -15.18 -9.19 25.76
CA THR A 136 -14.96 -9.55 24.35
C THR A 136 -14.49 -8.36 23.51
N ILE A 137 -14.72 -7.13 23.97
CA ILE A 137 -14.43 -5.92 23.18
C ILE A 137 -12.94 -5.57 23.23
N GLU A 138 -12.29 -5.74 22.07
CA GLU A 138 -10.93 -5.28 21.86
C GLU A 138 -10.89 -3.74 21.71
N ARG A 139 -10.07 -3.07 22.52
CA ARG A 139 -9.99 -1.59 22.56
C ARG A 139 -8.71 -1.03 21.95
N ASN A 140 -7.73 -1.89 21.68
CA ASN A 140 -6.45 -1.46 21.13
C ASN A 140 -6.58 -1.26 19.61
N PRO A 141 -6.43 -0.03 19.08
CA PRO A 141 -6.61 0.22 17.66
C PRO A 141 -5.53 -0.46 16.79
N TYR A 142 -4.35 -0.75 17.35
CA TYR A 142 -3.27 -1.42 16.64
C TYR A 142 -3.61 -2.90 16.39
N THR A 143 -4.07 -3.63 17.41
CA THR A 143 -4.45 -5.05 17.26
C THR A 143 -5.63 -5.20 16.30
N ILE A 144 -6.63 -4.32 16.40
CA ILE A 144 -7.75 -4.24 15.46
C ILE A 144 -7.24 -4.01 14.04
N PHE A 145 -6.32 -3.05 13.83
CA PHE A 145 -5.77 -2.75 12.52
C PHE A 145 -5.02 -3.95 11.91
N HIS A 146 -4.16 -4.61 12.69
CA HIS A 146 -3.43 -5.80 12.24
C HIS A 146 -4.38 -6.94 11.90
N GLN A 147 -5.36 -7.21 12.76
CA GLN A 147 -6.30 -8.29 12.55
C GLN A 147 -7.25 -8.02 11.38
N ALA A 148 -7.72 -6.78 11.23
CA ALA A 148 -8.52 -6.36 10.08
C ALA A 148 -7.76 -6.57 8.76
N LEU A 149 -6.48 -6.17 8.69
CA LEU A 149 -5.66 -6.42 7.50
C LEU A 149 -5.45 -7.92 7.26
N LYS A 150 -5.13 -8.72 8.28
CA LYS A 150 -5.00 -10.18 8.17
C LYS A 150 -6.28 -10.82 7.62
N ASN A 151 -7.45 -10.38 8.10
CA ASN A 151 -8.74 -10.87 7.61
C ASN A 151 -8.95 -10.52 6.12
N CYS A 152 -8.51 -9.34 5.69
CA CYS A 152 -8.59 -8.90 4.29
C CYS A 152 -7.56 -9.57 3.36
N GLU A 153 -6.53 -10.24 3.87
CA GLU A 153 -5.49 -10.85 3.04
C GLU A 153 -6.04 -12.05 2.23
N PRO A 154 -5.89 -12.02 0.88
CA PRO A 154 -6.25 -13.15 0.05
C PRO A 154 -5.11 -14.17 0.00
N VAL A 155 -5.41 -15.45 0.20
CA VAL A 155 -4.41 -16.54 0.13
C VAL A 155 -4.01 -16.85 -1.33
N ILE A 156 -5.01 -16.99 -2.20
CA ILE A 156 -4.83 -17.31 -3.62
C ILE A 156 -5.21 -16.08 -4.44
N GLY A 157 -4.47 -15.83 -5.50
CA GLY A 157 -4.77 -14.83 -6.52
C GLY A 157 -4.86 -15.46 -7.90
N LEU A 158 -5.17 -14.64 -8.89
CA LEU A 158 -5.24 -15.03 -10.28
C LEU A 158 -4.15 -14.31 -11.07
N VAL A 159 -3.49 -15.03 -11.96
CA VAL A 159 -2.50 -14.49 -12.89
C VAL A 159 -2.96 -14.79 -14.31
N PRO A 160 -3.02 -13.78 -15.21
CA PRO A 160 -3.34 -14.02 -16.60
C PRO A 160 -2.16 -14.71 -17.29
N ILE A 161 -2.39 -15.90 -17.86
CA ILE A 161 -1.43 -16.65 -18.67
C ILE A 161 -1.94 -16.70 -20.11
N LEU A 162 -1.12 -16.29 -21.06
CA LEU A 162 -1.42 -16.39 -22.48
C LEU A 162 -1.05 -17.78 -22.99
N LYS A 163 -2.02 -18.54 -23.51
CA LYS A 163 -1.79 -19.84 -24.14
C LYS A 163 -2.73 -20.03 -25.33
N GLY A 164 -2.20 -20.43 -26.48
CA GLY A 164 -3.01 -20.65 -27.69
C GLY A 164 -3.85 -19.42 -28.09
N GLY A 165 -3.33 -18.20 -27.92
CA GLY A 165 -4.04 -16.96 -28.26
C GLY A 165 -5.09 -16.48 -27.25
N HIS A 166 -5.36 -17.23 -26.18
CA HIS A 166 -6.32 -16.86 -25.14
C HIS A 166 -5.64 -16.56 -23.79
N PHE A 167 -6.18 -15.60 -23.04
CA PHE A 167 -5.75 -15.30 -21.67
C PHE A 167 -6.57 -16.10 -20.67
N TYR A 168 -5.91 -16.98 -19.93
CA TYR A 168 -6.50 -17.77 -18.86
C TYR A 168 -6.19 -17.16 -17.49
N GLN A 169 -7.19 -17.04 -16.63
CA GLN A 169 -7.00 -16.62 -15.24
C GLN A 169 -6.59 -17.85 -14.41
N VAL A 170 -5.28 -18.02 -14.22
CA VAL A 170 -4.72 -19.19 -13.55
C VAL A 170 -4.55 -18.90 -12.05
N PRO A 171 -5.04 -19.78 -11.15
CA PRO A 171 -4.89 -19.60 -9.70
C PRO A 171 -3.45 -19.85 -9.24
N VAL A 172 -2.93 -18.92 -8.43
CA VAL A 172 -1.54 -18.92 -7.94
C VAL A 172 -1.51 -18.59 -6.44
N PRO A 173 -0.75 -19.34 -5.61
CA PRO A 173 -0.54 -18.98 -4.21
C PRO A 173 0.25 -17.67 -4.13
N LEU A 174 -0.24 -16.72 -3.34
CA LEU A 174 0.37 -15.39 -3.25
C LEU A 174 1.41 -15.34 -2.13
N ALA A 175 2.58 -14.79 -2.44
CA ALA A 175 3.58 -14.46 -1.42
C ALA A 175 3.08 -13.41 -0.43
N ASP A 176 3.52 -13.47 0.83
CA ASP A 176 3.06 -12.62 1.94
C ASP A 176 3.12 -11.12 1.64
N ARG A 177 4.22 -10.69 1.01
CA ARG A 177 4.42 -9.29 0.59
C ARG A 177 3.31 -8.84 -0.36
N ARG A 178 2.88 -9.72 -1.27
CA ARG A 178 1.81 -9.44 -2.23
C ARG A 178 0.44 -9.47 -1.56
N ARG A 179 0.18 -10.42 -0.67
CA ARG A 179 -1.07 -10.52 0.10
C ARG A 179 -1.33 -9.26 0.93
N ARG A 180 -0.34 -8.86 1.73
CA ARG A 180 -0.35 -7.61 2.52
C ARG A 180 -0.59 -6.38 1.65
N PHE A 181 0.11 -6.29 0.52
CA PHE A 181 -0.07 -5.17 -0.42
C PHE A 181 -1.49 -5.08 -0.97
N LEU A 182 -2.09 -6.21 -1.37
CA LEU A 182 -3.47 -6.24 -1.87
C LEU A 182 -4.46 -5.82 -0.80
N ALA A 183 -4.34 -6.33 0.43
CA ALA A 183 -5.21 -5.95 1.54
C ALA A 183 -5.18 -4.44 1.81
N MET A 184 -3.98 -3.86 1.95
CA MET A 184 -3.82 -2.41 2.15
C MET A 184 -4.36 -1.60 0.97
N LYS A 185 -4.08 -2.03 -0.27
CA LYS A 185 -4.54 -1.35 -1.48
C LYS A 185 -6.06 -1.36 -1.57
N TRP A 186 -6.70 -2.50 -1.35
CA TRP A 186 -8.16 -2.61 -1.40
C TRP A 186 -8.80 -1.73 -0.33
N MET A 187 -8.32 -1.78 0.91
CA MET A 187 -8.84 -0.94 1.99
C MET A 187 -8.80 0.55 1.61
N ILE A 188 -7.65 1.03 1.12
CA ILE A 188 -7.48 2.45 0.72
C ILE A 188 -8.37 2.80 -0.49
N THR A 189 -8.46 1.92 -1.49
CA THR A 189 -9.29 2.13 -2.68
C THR A 189 -10.77 2.20 -2.32
N GLU A 190 -11.28 1.24 -1.55
CA GLU A 190 -12.69 1.21 -1.14
C GLU A 190 -13.06 2.46 -0.32
N CYS A 191 -12.20 2.88 0.62
CA CYS A 191 -12.41 4.11 1.40
C CYS A 191 -12.39 5.38 0.54
N ARG A 192 -11.63 5.40 -0.56
CA ARG A 192 -11.52 6.57 -1.44
C ARG A 192 -12.68 6.65 -2.44
N GLU A 193 -13.10 5.51 -2.99
CA GLU A 193 -14.13 5.44 -4.03
C GLU A 193 -15.54 5.45 -3.46
N LYS A 194 -15.80 4.69 -2.38
CA LYS A 194 -17.16 4.44 -1.88
C LYS A 194 -17.55 5.31 -0.68
N LYS A 195 -16.83 6.40 -0.43
CA LYS A 195 -17.21 7.35 0.63
C LYS A 195 -18.21 8.38 0.11
N HIS A 196 -19.18 8.73 0.95
CA HIS A 196 -20.04 9.87 0.67
C HIS A 196 -19.20 11.16 0.71
N ARG A 197 -19.54 12.15 -0.14
CA ARG A 197 -18.71 13.37 -0.31
C ARG A 197 -18.48 14.15 1.00
N ARG A 198 -19.46 14.15 1.90
CA ARG A 198 -19.39 14.84 3.20
C ARG A 198 -18.66 14.02 4.27
N MET A 199 -18.45 12.72 4.05
CA MET A 199 -17.80 11.85 5.03
C MET A 199 -16.28 12.01 4.99
N LEU A 200 -15.69 12.20 6.16
CA LEU A 200 -14.25 12.37 6.29
C LEU A 200 -13.52 11.03 6.10
N MET A 201 -12.28 11.08 5.61
CA MET A 201 -11.47 9.89 5.38
C MET A 201 -11.23 9.06 6.67
N PRO A 202 -10.88 9.65 7.82
CA PRO A 202 -10.63 8.89 9.05
C PRO A 202 -11.87 8.17 9.55
N GLU A 203 -13.03 8.82 9.43
CA GLU A 203 -14.31 8.24 9.82
C GLU A 203 -14.66 7.02 8.97
N LYS A 204 -14.57 7.14 7.63
CA LYS A 204 -14.82 6.02 6.72
C LYS A 204 -13.84 4.87 6.97
N LEU A 205 -12.55 5.17 7.09
CA LEU A 205 -11.52 4.15 7.30
C LEU A 205 -11.70 3.44 8.64
N SER A 206 -12.05 4.16 9.71
CA SER A 206 -12.38 3.55 11.00
C SER A 206 -13.54 2.55 10.89
N HIS A 207 -14.57 2.88 10.10
CA HIS A 207 -15.73 2.02 9.91
C HIS A 207 -15.37 0.75 9.13
N GLU A 208 -14.61 0.89 8.04
CA GLU A 208 -14.15 -0.26 7.24
C GLU A 208 -13.19 -1.17 8.03
N LEU A 209 -12.32 -0.62 8.88
CA LEU A 209 -11.45 -1.42 9.76
C LEU A 209 -12.27 -2.25 10.76
N LEU A 210 -13.27 -1.63 11.40
CA LEU A 210 -14.14 -2.33 12.36
C LEU A 210 -14.98 -3.41 11.68
N GLN A 211 -15.51 -3.15 10.49
CA GLN A 211 -16.22 -4.16 9.71
C GLN A 211 -15.30 -5.32 9.31
N ALA A 212 -14.12 -5.02 8.78
CA ALA A 212 -13.14 -6.04 8.38
C ALA A 212 -12.63 -6.87 9.56
N PHE A 213 -12.52 -6.27 10.75
CA PHE A 213 -12.20 -6.98 11.99
C PHE A 213 -13.23 -8.07 12.30
N HIS A 214 -14.51 -7.79 12.08
CA HIS A 214 -15.61 -8.75 12.22
C HIS A 214 -15.88 -9.59 10.96
N ASN A 215 -14.95 -9.65 9.99
CA ASN A 215 -15.09 -10.36 8.71
C ASN A 215 -16.30 -9.88 7.87
N GLN A 216 -16.68 -8.62 8.03
CA GLN A 216 -17.76 -7.98 7.30
C GLN A 216 -17.21 -6.88 6.40
N GLY A 217 -18.08 -6.37 5.52
CA GLY A 217 -17.79 -5.21 4.69
C GLY A 217 -17.32 -5.55 3.27
N PRO A 218 -17.21 -4.52 2.42
CA PRO A 218 -16.95 -4.67 0.99
C PRO A 218 -15.55 -5.22 0.68
N VAL A 219 -14.55 -4.93 1.52
CA VAL A 219 -13.17 -5.43 1.32
C VAL A 219 -13.12 -6.95 1.50
N ILE A 220 -13.84 -7.48 2.49
CA ILE A 220 -13.94 -8.92 2.74
C ILE A 220 -14.72 -9.60 1.61
N LYS A 221 -15.80 -8.99 1.15
CA LYS A 221 -16.52 -9.45 -0.05
C LYS A 221 -15.59 -9.58 -1.26
N LYS A 222 -14.74 -8.57 -1.51
CA LYS A 222 -13.75 -8.58 -2.60
C LYS A 222 -12.73 -9.72 -2.49
N LYS A 223 -12.29 -10.04 -1.27
CA LYS A 223 -11.46 -11.22 -0.99
C LYS A 223 -12.21 -12.51 -1.37
N HIS A 224 -13.46 -12.65 -0.92
CA HIS A 224 -14.27 -13.83 -1.23
C HIS A 224 -14.56 -13.99 -2.72
N ASP A 225 -14.86 -12.89 -3.42
CA ASP A 225 -15.09 -12.91 -4.87
C ASP A 225 -13.83 -13.39 -5.61
N MET A 226 -12.64 -12.96 -5.17
CA MET A 226 -11.38 -13.44 -5.74
C MET A 226 -11.14 -14.94 -5.45
N HIS A 227 -11.51 -15.42 -4.26
CA HIS A 227 -11.40 -16.85 -3.91
C HIS A 227 -12.37 -17.71 -4.71
N LYS A 228 -13.62 -17.27 -4.86
CA LYS A 228 -14.61 -17.96 -5.71
C LYS A 228 -14.15 -18.05 -7.17
N MET A 229 -13.60 -16.98 -7.70
CA MET A 229 -13.07 -16.97 -9.07
C MET A 229 -11.84 -17.86 -9.23
N ALA A 230 -10.97 -17.92 -8.22
CA ALA A 230 -9.84 -18.84 -8.19
C ALA A 230 -10.28 -20.30 -8.11
N GLU A 231 -11.32 -20.60 -7.32
CA GLU A 231 -11.90 -21.93 -7.18
C GLU A 231 -12.56 -22.41 -8.48
N ALA A 232 -13.33 -21.55 -9.14
CA ALA A 232 -13.94 -21.84 -10.43
C ALA A 232 -12.89 -22.26 -11.48
N ASN A 233 -11.71 -21.62 -11.45
CA ASN A 233 -10.61 -21.87 -12.37
C ASN A 233 -9.56 -22.88 -11.86
N ARG A 234 -9.88 -23.67 -10.82
CA ARG A 234 -8.94 -24.63 -10.21
C ARG A 234 -8.32 -25.60 -11.21
N ALA A 235 -9.07 -26.00 -12.24
CA ALA A 235 -8.59 -26.92 -13.27
C ALA A 235 -7.42 -26.35 -14.08
N LEU A 236 -7.35 -25.02 -14.23
CA LEU A 236 -6.31 -24.34 -15.00
C LEU A 236 -4.97 -24.22 -14.25
N ALA A 237 -4.89 -24.72 -13.01
CA ALA A 237 -3.66 -24.67 -12.21
C ALA A 237 -2.47 -25.36 -12.89
N HIS A 238 -2.70 -26.36 -13.75
CA HIS A 238 -1.66 -27.06 -14.51
C HIS A 238 -0.97 -26.19 -15.59
N TYR A 239 -1.53 -25.02 -15.92
CA TYR A 239 -0.85 -24.05 -16.79
C TYR A 239 0.29 -23.30 -16.10
N ARG A 240 0.50 -23.54 -14.80
CA ARG A 240 1.62 -22.99 -14.04
C ARG A 240 2.88 -23.85 -14.23
N TRP A 241 4.00 -23.22 -14.58
CA TRP A 241 5.29 -23.90 -14.84
C TRP A 241 6.37 -23.62 -13.78
N TRP A 242 5.97 -23.07 -12.63
CA TRP A 242 6.84 -22.78 -11.49
C TRP A 242 6.26 -23.33 -10.19
#